data_AF-A0A8J3K702-F1
#
_entry.id   AF-A0A8J3K702-F1
#
_cell.length_a   1.000
_cell.length_b   1.000
_cell.length_c   1.000
_cell.angle_alpha   90.00
_cell.angle_beta   90.00
_cell.angle_gamma   90.00
#
_symmetry.space_group_name_H-M   'P 1'
#
loop_
_entity.id
_entity.type
_entity.pdbx_description
1 polymer ?
#
loop_
_entity_poly.entity_id
_entity_poly.type
_entity_poly.pdbx_seq_one_letter_code
_entity_poly.pdbx_strand_id
1 'polypeptide(L)'
;MLQQHGCFDPPPTAPRHMLQLFVAPGRNAPETEVEWMTLMAANCRTTLAPPPLPAALLADRAQLPCLVAVGEHDRFLPPPRLAPVVQSTTNTRLRIIGSMGHLTTLEHLPDVVALTAEVVGRASS
;
A
#
# COMPACT_ATOMS: atom_id res chain seq x y z
N MET A 1 1.39 -41.56 24.26
CA MET A 1 2.17 -40.98 23.15
C MET A 1 1.28 -39.91 22.51
N LEU A 2 1.30 -38.69 23.05
CA LEU A 2 0.43 -37.58 22.61
C LEU A 2 1.22 -36.73 21.60
N GLN A 3 0.63 -36.57 20.42
CA GLN A 3 1.14 -35.73 19.33
C GLN A 3 1.14 -34.26 19.75
N GLN A 4 2.30 -33.60 19.66
CA GLN A 4 2.42 -32.15 19.77
C GLN A 4 2.14 -31.53 18.40
N HIS A 5 0.93 -30.98 18.22
CA HIS A 5 0.67 -30.02 17.17
C HIS A 5 1.13 -28.64 17.67
N GLY A 6 2.43 -28.36 17.55
CA GLY A 6 2.97 -27.04 17.84
C GLY A 6 2.50 -26.05 16.78
N CYS A 7 1.55 -25.20 17.13
CA CYS A 7 1.32 -23.95 16.41
C CYS A 7 2.57 -23.09 16.66
N PHE A 8 3.37 -22.86 15.62
CA PHE A 8 4.48 -21.93 15.70
C PHE A 8 3.87 -20.52 15.70
N ASP A 9 3.62 -19.96 16.88
CA ASP A 9 3.25 -18.55 16.97
C ASP A 9 4.42 -17.72 16.41
N PRO A 10 4.25 -17.00 15.29
CA PRO A 10 5.29 -16.10 14.82
C PRO A 10 5.51 -15.04 15.91
N PRO A 11 6.78 -14.78 16.32
CA PRO A 11 7.02 -13.82 17.37
C PRO A 11 6.50 -12.44 16.93
N PRO A 12 5.79 -11.69 17.80
CA PRO A 12 5.18 -10.39 17.47
C PRO A 12 6.21 -9.32 17.05
N THR A 13 7.49 -9.61 17.20
CA THR A 13 8.60 -8.78 16.73
C THR A 13 8.73 -8.76 15.20
N ALA A 14 8.37 -9.85 14.50
CA ALA A 14 8.51 -9.91 13.04
C ALA A 14 7.47 -9.02 12.31
N PRO A 15 6.15 -9.08 12.63
CA PRO A 15 5.15 -8.19 12.03
C PRO A 15 5.42 -6.72 12.33
N ARG A 16 5.77 -6.37 13.58
CA ARG A 16 6.10 -4.99 13.94
C ARG A 16 7.31 -4.48 13.18
N HIS A 17 8.39 -5.25 13.12
CA HIS A 17 9.60 -4.83 12.41
C HIS A 17 9.34 -4.63 10.91
N MET A 18 8.53 -5.50 10.30
CA MET A 18 8.11 -5.32 8.91
C MET A 18 7.31 -4.03 8.71
N LEU A 19 6.25 -3.81 9.51
CA LEU A 19 5.41 -2.62 9.39
C LEU A 19 6.16 -1.33 9.69
N GLN A 20 7.21 -1.39 10.52
CA GLN A 20 8.11 -0.27 10.76
C GLN A 20 8.84 0.19 9.49
N LEU A 21 9.05 -0.70 8.51
CA LEU A 21 9.59 -0.35 7.20
C LEU A 21 8.56 0.34 6.30
N PHE A 22 7.26 0.23 6.64
CA PHE A 22 6.16 0.72 5.82
C PHE A 22 5.69 2.10 6.27
N VAL A 23 6.00 2.53 7.48
CA VAL A 23 5.70 3.88 7.97
C VAL A 23 6.84 4.85 7.67
N ALA A 24 6.55 6.14 7.73
CA ALA A 24 7.55 7.19 7.56
C ALA A 24 8.61 7.19 8.68
N PRO A 25 9.82 7.72 8.43
CA PRO A 25 10.85 7.87 9.45
C PRO A 25 10.34 8.62 10.69
N GLY A 26 10.69 8.12 11.88
CA GLY A 26 10.27 8.74 13.15
C GLY A 26 8.82 8.45 13.56
N ARG A 27 8.06 7.70 12.77
CA ARG A 27 6.75 7.17 13.15
C ARG A 27 6.88 5.73 13.68
N ASN A 28 5.95 5.33 14.53
CA ASN A 28 5.80 3.93 14.94
C ASN A 28 4.73 3.27 14.09
N ALA A 29 4.89 1.98 13.79
CA ALA A 29 3.80 1.17 13.28
C ALA A 29 2.62 1.21 14.28
N PRO A 30 1.37 1.48 13.85
CA PRO A 30 0.27 1.51 14.78
C PRO A 30 -0.08 0.10 15.26
N GLU A 31 -0.42 0.00 16.55
CA GLU A 31 -0.53 -1.29 17.25
C GLU A 31 -1.63 -2.18 16.68
N THR A 32 -2.72 -1.57 16.21
CA THR A 32 -3.84 -2.28 15.57
C THR A 32 -3.37 -3.03 14.31
N GLU A 33 -2.57 -2.41 13.45
CA GLU A 33 -2.02 -3.04 12.26
C GLU A 33 -1.00 -4.13 12.61
N VAL A 34 -0.23 -3.95 13.68
CA VAL A 34 0.68 -5.00 14.19
C VAL A 34 -0.10 -6.23 14.64
N GLU A 35 -1.18 -6.05 15.39
CA GLU A 35 -2.05 -7.13 15.85
C GLU A 35 -2.67 -7.88 14.66
N TRP A 36 -3.28 -7.15 13.72
CA TRP A 36 -3.86 -7.73 12.51
C TRP A 36 -2.82 -8.49 11.69
N MET A 37 -1.64 -7.91 11.50
CA MET A 37 -0.58 -8.57 10.72
C MET A 37 -0.05 -9.81 11.42
N THR A 38 -0.01 -9.83 12.76
CA THR A 38 0.34 -11.02 13.55
C THR A 38 -0.69 -12.13 13.33
N LEU A 39 -1.98 -11.79 13.37
CA LEU A 39 -3.05 -12.75 13.09
C LEU A 39 -2.97 -13.29 11.66
N MET A 40 -2.76 -12.41 10.67
CA MET A 40 -2.60 -12.80 9.26
C MET A 40 -1.38 -13.70 9.05
N ALA A 41 -0.25 -13.39 9.68
CA ALA A 41 0.97 -14.21 9.58
C ALA A 41 0.79 -15.62 10.16
N ALA A 42 -0.02 -15.77 11.21
CA ALA A 42 -0.30 -17.07 11.82
C ALA A 42 -1.32 -17.91 11.03
N ASN A 43 -2.28 -17.26 10.34
CA ASN A 43 -3.46 -17.93 9.79
C ASN A 43 -3.52 -17.95 8.25
N CYS A 44 -2.70 -17.17 7.55
CA CYS A 44 -2.74 -17.07 6.11
C CYS A 44 -1.44 -17.58 5.46
N ARG A 45 -1.58 -18.26 4.32
CA ARG A 45 -0.45 -18.53 3.43
C ARG A 45 -0.38 -17.41 2.40
N THR A 46 0.73 -16.67 2.39
CA THR A 46 0.94 -15.61 1.40
C THR A 46 1.12 -16.22 0.02
N THR A 47 0.34 -15.76 -0.95
CA THR A 47 0.61 -16.02 -2.37
C THR A 47 1.57 -14.96 -2.89
N LEU A 48 2.34 -15.29 -3.93
CA LEU A 48 3.16 -14.31 -4.63
C LEU A 48 2.27 -13.21 -5.26
N ALA A 49 2.90 -12.11 -5.65
CA ALA A 49 2.21 -11.04 -6.37
C ALA A 49 1.51 -11.62 -7.61
N PRO A 50 0.26 -11.19 -7.90
CA PRO A 50 -0.43 -11.62 -9.10
C PRO A 50 0.37 -11.23 -10.36
N PRO A 51 0.22 -11.97 -11.47
CA PRO A 51 0.87 -11.62 -12.72
C PRO A 51 0.44 -10.21 -13.17
N PRO A 52 1.26 -9.52 -14.00
CA PRO A 52 0.89 -8.23 -14.56
C PRO A 52 -0.46 -8.26 -15.27
N LEU A 53 -1.18 -7.13 -15.19
CA LEU A 53 -2.45 -6.97 -15.91
C LEU A 53 -2.23 -7.05 -17.43
N PRO A 54 -3.16 -7.68 -18.19
CA PRO A 54 -3.15 -7.63 -19.65
C PRO A 54 -3.18 -6.19 -20.18
N ALA A 55 -2.42 -5.93 -21.25
CA ALA A 55 -2.32 -4.58 -21.85
C ALA A 55 -3.67 -4.01 -22.29
N ALA A 56 -4.62 -4.85 -22.73
CA ALA A 56 -5.96 -4.42 -23.09
C ALA A 56 -6.72 -3.78 -21.91
N LEU A 57 -6.59 -4.33 -20.70
CA LEU A 57 -7.24 -3.76 -19.51
C LEU A 57 -6.62 -2.40 -19.12
N LEU A 58 -5.32 -2.21 -19.35
CA LEU A 58 -4.65 -0.93 -19.14
C LEU A 58 -5.11 0.11 -20.18
N ALA A 59 -5.36 -0.31 -21.42
CA ALA A 59 -5.89 0.58 -22.46
C ALA A 59 -7.32 1.03 -22.14
N ASP A 60 -8.19 0.12 -21.69
CA ASP A 60 -9.56 0.45 -21.28
C ASP A 60 -9.56 1.43 -20.09
N ARG A 61 -8.64 1.22 -19.13
CA ARG A 61 -8.46 2.10 -17.98
C ARG A 61 -8.14 3.55 -18.37
N ALA A 62 -7.46 3.77 -19.50
CA ALA A 62 -7.07 5.10 -19.96
C ALA A 62 -8.28 6.00 -20.31
N GLN A 63 -9.47 5.42 -20.48
CA GLN A 63 -10.71 6.16 -20.74
C GLN A 63 -11.38 6.68 -19.46
N LEU A 64 -10.90 6.28 -18.28
CA LEU A 64 -11.48 6.64 -16.99
C LEU A 64 -10.60 7.65 -16.24
N PRO A 65 -11.17 8.59 -15.47
CA PRO A 65 -10.38 9.45 -14.59
C PRO A 65 -9.44 8.65 -13.68
N CYS A 66 -8.16 9.03 -13.64
CA CYS A 66 -7.14 8.40 -12.83
C CYS A 66 -6.37 9.44 -12.01
N LEU A 67 -6.12 9.13 -10.75
CA LEU A 67 -5.08 9.75 -9.94
C LEU A 67 -4.24 8.63 -9.34
N VAL A 68 -2.94 8.86 -9.28
CA VAL A 68 -1.99 7.96 -8.63
C VAL A 68 -1.23 8.77 -7.60
N ALA A 69 -1.24 8.28 -6.36
CA ALA A 69 -0.53 8.87 -5.24
C ALA A 69 0.36 7.83 -4.55
N VAL A 70 1.45 8.31 -3.95
CA VAL A 70 2.38 7.50 -3.16
C VAL A 70 2.87 8.30 -1.95
N GLY A 71 3.29 7.63 -0.89
CA GLY A 71 3.96 8.28 0.22
C GLY A 71 5.37 8.72 -0.15
N GLU A 72 5.78 9.88 0.35
CA GLU A 72 7.14 10.41 0.21
C GLU A 72 8.22 9.40 0.62
N HIS A 73 7.94 8.60 1.65
CA HIS A 73 8.86 7.63 2.23
C HIS A 73 8.53 6.18 1.86
N ASP A 74 7.74 5.94 0.83
CA ASP A 74 7.46 4.58 0.36
C ASP A 74 8.76 3.91 -0.14
N ARG A 75 9.15 2.83 0.52
CA ARG A 75 10.35 2.04 0.19
C ARG A 75 10.08 0.95 -0.83
N PHE A 76 8.84 0.50 -0.96
CA PHE A 76 8.42 -0.54 -1.89
C PHE A 76 8.25 0.01 -3.29
N LEU A 77 7.64 1.20 -3.39
CA LEU A 77 7.41 1.91 -4.64
C LEU A 77 8.00 3.34 -4.58
N PRO A 78 9.34 3.49 -4.57
CA PRO A 78 9.96 4.79 -4.35
C PRO A 78 9.50 5.85 -5.38
N PRO A 79 9.11 7.07 -4.95
CA PRO A 79 8.57 8.09 -5.86
C PRO A 79 9.45 8.39 -7.09
N PRO A 80 10.80 8.51 -6.99
CA PRO A 80 11.64 8.77 -8.15
C PRO A 80 11.62 7.64 -9.19
N ARG A 81 11.37 6.40 -8.75
CA ARG A 81 11.26 5.23 -9.64
C ARG A 81 9.86 5.07 -10.21
N LEU A 82 8.85 5.41 -9.41
CA LEU A 82 7.44 5.24 -9.78
C LEU A 82 6.96 6.34 -10.74
N ALA A 83 7.38 7.59 -10.54
CA ALA A 83 6.92 8.74 -11.32
C ALA A 83 7.01 8.56 -12.86
N PRO A 84 8.16 8.16 -13.45
CA PRO A 84 8.24 7.98 -14.90
C PRO A 84 7.35 6.86 -15.42
N VAL A 85 7.20 5.78 -14.65
CA VAL A 85 6.34 4.64 -15.03
C VAL A 85 4.87 5.06 -15.02
N VAL A 86 4.42 5.78 -13.99
CA VAL A 86 3.05 6.30 -13.92
C VAL A 86 2.77 7.25 -15.07
N GLN A 87 3.69 8.18 -15.36
CA GLN A 87 3.52 9.12 -16.47
C GLN A 87 3.42 8.40 -17.81
N SER A 88 4.27 7.40 -18.08
CA SER A 88 4.26 6.70 -19.37
C SER A 88 3.09 5.73 -19.54
N THR A 89 2.60 5.12 -18.45
CA THR A 89 1.54 4.10 -18.51
C THR A 89 0.14 4.66 -18.36
N THR A 90 -0.02 5.78 -17.65
CA THR A 90 -1.35 6.34 -17.32
C THR A 90 -1.54 7.79 -17.79
N ASN A 91 -0.51 8.39 -18.41
CA ASN A 91 -0.48 9.82 -18.75
C ASN A 91 -0.83 10.75 -17.57
N THR A 92 -0.60 10.29 -16.34
CA THR A 92 -0.93 11.00 -15.10
C THR A 92 0.35 11.36 -14.36
N ARG A 93 0.36 12.54 -13.75
CA ARG A 93 1.46 12.94 -12.85
C ARG A 93 1.27 12.31 -11.48
N LEU A 94 2.30 11.60 -11.00
CA LEU A 94 2.32 11.04 -9.65
C LEU A 94 2.18 12.15 -8.59
N ARG A 95 1.26 11.95 -7.64
CA ARG A 95 1.13 12.76 -6.42
C ARG A 95 1.97 12.15 -5.31
N ILE A 96 2.67 12.99 -4.55
CA ILE A 96 3.46 12.56 -3.40
C ILE A 96 2.80 13.13 -2.14
N ILE A 97 2.43 12.25 -1.22
CA ILE A 97 1.87 12.62 0.09
C ILE A 97 3.05 12.73 1.06
N GLY A 98 3.27 13.95 1.56
CA GLY A 98 4.39 14.26 2.45
C GLY A 98 4.31 13.53 3.77
N SER A 99 5.46 13.16 4.33
CA SER A 99 5.56 12.43 5.61
C SER A 99 4.82 11.08 5.67
N MET A 100 4.30 10.58 4.56
CA MET A 100 3.63 9.27 4.49
C MET A 100 4.61 8.19 4.01
N GLY A 101 4.53 7.00 4.60
CA GLY A 101 5.25 5.82 4.14
C GLY A 101 4.48 5.04 3.07
N HIS A 102 4.78 3.75 2.97
CA HIS A 102 3.99 2.79 2.19
C HIS A 102 2.60 2.53 2.81
N LEU A 103 2.55 2.43 4.14
CA LEU A 103 1.32 2.22 4.90
C LEU A 103 0.69 3.58 5.21
N THR A 104 -0.54 3.80 4.73
CA THR A 104 -1.37 4.94 5.13
C THR A 104 -1.83 4.77 6.57
N THR A 105 -1.71 5.83 7.36
CA THR A 105 -2.18 5.92 8.76
C THR A 105 -3.37 6.87 8.86
N LEU A 106 -4.07 6.85 10.01
CA LEU A 106 -5.25 7.70 10.23
C LEU A 106 -5.00 9.20 10.01
N GLU A 107 -3.77 9.67 10.28
CA GLU A 107 -3.38 11.07 10.09
C GLU A 107 -3.45 11.54 8.62
N HIS A 108 -3.28 10.62 7.67
CA HIS A 108 -3.28 10.88 6.24
C HIS A 108 -4.62 10.56 5.56
N LEU A 109 -5.64 10.14 6.33
CA LEU A 109 -6.98 9.92 5.78
C LEU A 109 -7.55 11.16 5.07
N PRO A 110 -7.38 12.40 5.58
CA PRO A 110 -7.83 13.59 4.85
C PRO A 110 -7.22 13.71 3.45
N ASP A 111 -5.94 13.34 3.29
CA ASP A 111 -5.25 13.37 1.99
C ASP A 111 -5.89 12.38 1.01
N VAL A 112 -6.21 11.16 1.47
CA VAL A 112 -6.87 10.13 0.65
C VAL A 112 -8.30 10.54 0.27
N VAL A 113 -9.04 11.13 1.21
CA VAL A 113 -10.40 11.64 0.96
C VAL A 113 -10.37 12.75 -0.09
N ALA A 114 -9.42 13.69 0.01
CA ALA A 114 -9.26 14.75 -0.97
C ALA A 114 -8.96 14.20 -2.38
N LEU A 115 -8.06 13.22 -2.49
CA LEU A 115 -7.75 12.56 -3.76
C LEU A 115 -8.98 11.86 -4.36
N THR A 116 -9.78 11.18 -3.54
CA THR A 116 -10.98 10.49 -4.01
C THR A 116 -12.05 11.48 -4.47
N ALA A 117 -12.26 12.56 -3.71
CA ALA A 117 -13.19 13.63 -4.09
C ALA A 117 -12.79 14.28 -5.43
N GLU A 118 -11.49 14.47 -5.68
CA GLU A 118 -10.97 15.00 -6.95
C GLU A 118 -11.29 14.06 -8.12
N VAL A 119 -11.08 12.75 -7.98
CA VAL A 119 -11.42 11.77 -9.03
C VAL A 119 -12.91 11.76 -9.31
N VAL A 120 -13.75 11.76 -8.27
CA VAL A 120 -15.22 11.76 -8.40
C VAL A 120 -15.72 13.02 -9.09
N GLY A 121 -15.17 14.18 -8.75
CA GLY A 121 -15.50 15.44 -9.42
C GLY A 121 -15.19 15.43 -10.92
N ARG A 122 -14.04 14.84 -11.31
CA ARG A 122 -13.65 14.67 -12.73
C ARG A 122 -14.53 13.70 -13.50
N ALA A 123 -15.07 12.68 -12.83
CA ALA A 123 -15.97 11.71 -13.46
C ALA A 123 -17.39 12.25 -13.67
N SER A 124 -17.75 13.34 -12.96
CA SER A 124 -19.08 13.95 -12.98
C SER A 124 -19.16 15.19 -13.89
N SER A 125 -18.06 15.55 -14.54
CA SER A 125 -17.92 16.72 -15.45
C SER A 125 -17.85 16.27 -16.90
#